data_AF-M7N2G8-F1
#
_entry.id   AF-M7N2G8-F1
#
_cell.length_a   1.000
_cell.length_b   1.000
_cell.length_c   1.000
_cell.angle_alpha   90.00
_cell.angle_beta   90.00
_cell.angle_gamma   90.00
#
_symmetry.space_group_name_H-M   'P 1'
#
loop_
_entity.id
_entity.type
_entity.pdbx_description
1 polymer ?
#
loop_
_entity_poly.entity_id
_entity_poly.type
_entity_poly.pdbx_seq_one_letter_code
_entity_poly.pdbx_strand_id
1 'polypeptide(L)'
;MKVSKKFRWEGAHRIAWHTEGCQHLHGHSYVLWVEVEGPTGDKGMLMDFKVLKKVLKPLIAAWDHATLIARDDVRLKEAIDHLDSKFYLLPYDSTAENMCRYITDYLLQQGAAELAAHRIHTLTVRIQETESCFAELRTPVDVETLASHLAPGSWSATPMVQAQ
;
A
#
# COMPACT_ATOMS: atom_id res chain seq x y z
N MET A 1 7.67 5.97 -20.92
CA MET A 1 6.85 7.08 -20.36
C MET A 1 6.58 6.77 -18.90
N LYS A 2 6.40 7.79 -18.05
CA LYS A 2 6.01 7.63 -16.64
C LYS A 2 4.70 8.36 -16.37
N VAL A 3 3.78 7.72 -15.64
CA VAL A 3 2.56 8.36 -15.13
C VAL A 3 2.42 8.08 -13.64
N SER A 4 1.85 9.01 -12.88
CA SER A 4 1.71 8.91 -11.42
C SER A 4 0.28 9.18 -10.98
N LYS A 5 -0.20 8.40 -10.01
CA LYS A 5 -1.49 8.61 -9.35
C LYS A 5 -1.28 8.80 -7.85
N LYS A 6 -1.83 9.91 -7.34
CA LYS A 6 -1.81 10.27 -5.92
C LYS A 6 -3.06 9.76 -5.19
N PHE A 7 -2.88 9.25 -3.98
CA PHE A 7 -3.89 8.82 -3.01
C PHE A 7 -3.62 9.46 -1.65
N ARG A 8 -4.64 9.51 -0.80
CA ARG A 8 -4.58 10.04 0.57
C ARG A 8 -5.47 9.21 1.50
N TRP A 9 -5.07 9.11 2.75
CA TRP A 9 -5.87 8.59 3.85
C TRP A 9 -5.35 9.16 5.17
N GLU A 10 -6.22 9.15 6.18
CA GLU A 10 -5.83 9.47 7.56
C GLU A 10 -5.67 8.15 8.32
N GLY A 11 -4.55 7.97 9.02
CA GLY A 11 -4.28 6.72 9.75
C GLY A 11 -3.52 6.97 11.03
N ALA A 12 -3.75 6.11 12.02
CA ALA A 12 -2.98 6.07 13.25
C ALA A 12 -2.00 4.89 13.24
N HIS A 13 -0.87 5.00 13.92
CA HIS A 13 0.07 3.89 14.10
C HIS A 13 0.98 4.11 15.31
N ARG A 14 1.83 3.11 15.60
CA ARG A 14 3.03 3.27 16.44
C ARG A 14 4.08 2.26 16.02
N ILE A 15 5.33 2.51 16.41
CA ILE A 15 6.46 1.60 16.23
C ILE A 15 6.99 1.25 17.62
N ALA A 16 6.54 0.12 18.17
CA ALA A 16 6.65 -0.19 19.60
C ALA A 16 8.10 -0.22 20.15
N TRP A 17 9.08 -0.56 19.31
CA TRP A 17 10.50 -0.62 19.70
C TRP A 17 11.24 0.72 19.52
N HIS A 18 10.62 1.73 18.92
CA HIS A 18 11.24 3.03 18.70
C HIS A 18 11.46 3.77 20.03
N THR A 19 12.46 4.64 20.12
CA THR A 19 12.83 5.30 21.39
C THR A 19 12.24 6.71 21.57
N GLU A 20 11.80 7.33 20.46
CA GLU A 20 11.22 8.68 20.44
C GLU A 20 9.69 8.67 20.27
N GLY A 21 9.11 9.79 19.81
CA GLY A 21 7.67 9.99 19.63
C GLY A 21 6.94 8.86 18.90
N CYS A 22 7.58 8.19 17.93
CA CYS A 22 6.95 7.13 17.15
C CYS A 22 6.56 5.88 17.96
N GLN A 23 7.07 5.71 19.19
CA GLN A 23 6.66 4.61 20.07
C GLN A 23 5.25 4.79 20.63
N HIS A 24 4.77 6.03 20.67
CA HIS A 24 3.43 6.37 21.13
C HIS A 24 2.43 6.24 19.98
N LEU A 25 1.18 5.93 20.32
CA LEU A 25 0.09 5.99 19.35
C LEU A 25 -0.08 7.44 18.87
N HIS A 26 0.04 7.64 17.58
CA HIS A 26 -0.13 8.93 16.90
C HIS A 26 -0.67 8.67 15.49
N GLY A 27 -0.77 9.69 14.64
CA GLY A 27 -1.26 9.51 13.28
C GLY A 27 -0.72 10.52 12.29
N HIS A 28 -1.01 10.25 11.02
CA HIS A 28 -0.53 10.99 9.87
C HIS A 28 -1.63 11.16 8.81
N SER A 29 -1.55 12.28 8.11
CA SER A 29 -2.24 12.49 6.83
C SER A 29 -1.37 11.95 5.70
N TYR A 30 -1.45 10.65 5.49
CA TYR A 30 -0.58 9.94 4.55
C TYR A 30 -0.85 10.38 3.11
N VAL A 31 0.21 10.49 2.33
CA VAL A 31 0.14 10.69 0.88
C VAL A 31 0.90 9.58 0.18
N LEU A 32 0.20 8.86 -0.70
CA LEU A 32 0.77 7.81 -1.55
C LEU A 32 0.85 8.29 -2.99
N TRP A 33 2.01 8.13 -3.61
CA TRP A 33 2.15 8.17 -5.06
C TRP A 33 2.47 6.78 -5.57
N VAL A 34 1.73 6.38 -6.59
CA VAL A 34 1.98 5.15 -7.34
C VAL A 34 2.28 5.56 -8.76
N GLU A 35 3.52 5.31 -9.17
CA GLU A 35 4.01 5.61 -10.50
C GLU A 35 4.25 4.32 -11.27
N VAL A 36 3.88 4.33 -12.54
CA VAL A 36 4.16 3.21 -13.45
C VAL A 36 4.92 3.73 -14.66
N GLU A 37 5.90 2.96 -15.10
CA GLU A 37 6.66 3.24 -16.32
C GLU A 37 6.45 2.12 -17.34
N GLY A 38 6.20 2.55 -18.58
CA GLY A 38 5.90 1.66 -19.69
C GLY A 38 5.83 2.40 -21.03
N PRO A 39 5.59 1.67 -22.12
CA PRO A 39 5.34 2.26 -23.43
C PRO A 39 3.97 2.94 -23.48
N THR A 40 3.84 4.01 -24.26
CA THR A 40 2.53 4.53 -24.64
C THR A 40 1.95 3.68 -25.76
N GLY A 41 0.67 3.34 -25.68
CA GLY A 41 -0.03 2.67 -26.78
C GLY A 41 -0.32 3.62 -27.96
N ASP A 42 -0.95 3.09 -29.01
CA ASP A 42 -1.16 3.79 -30.29
C ASP A 42 -1.97 5.09 -30.18
N LYS A 43 -2.76 5.23 -29.11
CA LYS A 43 -3.54 6.43 -28.81
C LYS A 43 -2.80 7.43 -27.90
N GLY A 44 -1.49 7.24 -27.70
CA GLY A 44 -0.64 8.12 -26.89
C GLY A 44 -0.79 7.99 -25.37
N MET A 45 -1.50 6.95 -24.89
CA MET A 45 -1.74 6.72 -23.47
C MET A 45 -1.01 5.47 -22.99
N LEU A 46 -0.36 5.57 -21.83
CA LEU A 46 0.25 4.41 -21.15
C LEU A 46 -0.82 3.56 -20.46
N MET A 47 -1.64 4.18 -19.59
CA MET A 47 -2.73 3.53 -18.85
C MET A 47 -3.73 4.60 -18.39
N ASP A 48 -5.02 4.24 -18.27
CA ASP A 48 -6.01 5.12 -17.63
C ASP A 48 -5.78 5.13 -16.11
N PHE A 49 -5.66 6.32 -15.50
CA PHE A 49 -5.50 6.49 -14.05
C PHE A 49 -6.58 5.81 -13.20
N LYS A 50 -7.76 5.53 -13.76
CA LYS A 50 -8.84 4.79 -13.10
C LYS A 50 -8.46 3.34 -12.82
N VAL A 51 -7.54 2.75 -13.58
CA VAL A 51 -7.05 1.37 -13.35
C VAL A 51 -6.36 1.29 -12.00
N LEU A 52 -5.34 2.11 -11.76
CA LEU A 52 -4.66 2.19 -10.45
C LEU A 52 -5.65 2.53 -9.33
N LYS A 53 -6.60 3.44 -9.59
CA LYS A 53 -7.64 3.77 -8.62
C LYS A 53 -8.50 2.55 -8.25
N LYS A 54 -8.92 1.76 -9.22
CA LYS A 54 -9.77 0.58 -9.00
C LYS A 54 -9.04 -0.46 -8.15
N VAL A 55 -7.77 -0.72 -8.44
CA VAL A 55 -6.95 -1.70 -7.71
C VAL A 55 -6.70 -1.27 -6.26
N LEU A 56 -6.36 0.01 -6.04
CA LEU A 56 -5.95 0.50 -4.72
C LEU A 56 -7.10 0.99 -3.84
N LYS A 57 -8.25 1.35 -4.40
CA LYS A 57 -9.38 1.90 -3.62
C LYS A 57 -9.79 1.00 -2.44
N PRO A 58 -9.90 -0.33 -2.56
CA PRO A 58 -10.24 -1.18 -1.42
C PRO A 58 -9.21 -1.11 -0.28
N LEU A 59 -7.91 -1.13 -0.62
CA LEU A 59 -6.84 -1.05 0.35
C LEU A 59 -6.82 0.31 1.06
N ILE A 60 -6.89 1.40 0.30
CA ILE A 60 -6.91 2.76 0.86
C ILE A 60 -8.16 2.96 1.75
N ALA A 61 -9.32 2.44 1.35
CA ALA A 61 -10.52 2.50 2.18
C ALA A 61 -10.41 1.67 3.47
N ALA A 62 -9.67 0.56 3.46
CA ALA A 62 -9.40 -0.23 4.65
C ALA A 62 -8.45 0.49 5.63
N TRP A 63 -7.51 1.28 5.11
CA TRP A 63 -6.54 2.05 5.91
C TRP A 63 -7.07 3.40 6.38
N ASP A 64 -7.98 4.01 5.63
CA ASP A 64 -8.53 5.31 5.98
C ASP A 64 -9.33 5.24 7.29
N HIS A 65 -9.04 6.16 8.20
CA HIS A 65 -9.56 6.22 9.56
C HIS A 65 -9.34 4.92 10.36
N ALA A 66 -8.24 4.22 10.11
CA ALA A 66 -7.87 3.00 10.84
C ALA A 66 -6.56 3.18 11.61
N THR A 67 -6.39 2.39 12.65
CA THR A 67 -5.07 2.16 13.26
C THR A 67 -4.35 1.05 12.47
N LEU A 68 -3.19 1.35 11.89
CA LEU A 68 -2.30 0.38 11.27
C LEU A 68 -1.45 -0.26 12.36
N ILE A 69 -1.62 -1.56 12.57
CA ILE A 69 -1.03 -2.30 13.71
C ILE A 69 -0.12 -3.39 13.16
N ALA A 70 1.14 -3.40 13.59
CA ALA A 70 2.03 -4.52 13.32
C ALA A 70 1.45 -5.80 13.93
N ARG A 71 1.49 -6.92 13.21
CA ARG A 71 0.93 -8.21 13.65
C ARG A 71 1.40 -8.61 15.06
N ASP A 72 2.64 -8.29 15.39
CA ASP A 72 3.26 -8.68 16.65
C ASP A 72 3.00 -7.65 17.78
N ASP A 73 2.37 -6.51 17.47
CA ASP A 73 1.93 -5.53 18.46
C ASP A 73 0.56 -5.91 19.05
N VAL A 74 0.57 -7.01 19.79
CA VAL A 74 -0.62 -7.58 20.45
C VAL A 74 -1.27 -6.57 21.40
N ARG A 75 -0.46 -5.77 22.12
CA ARG A 75 -0.97 -4.78 23.09
C ARG A 75 -1.77 -3.67 22.42
N LEU A 76 -1.29 -3.15 21.29
CA LEU A 76 -2.06 -2.13 20.56
C LEU A 76 -3.32 -2.76 19.98
N LYS A 77 -3.22 -3.96 19.41
CA LYS A 77 -4.39 -4.68 18.89
C LYS A 77 -5.48 -4.83 19.96
N GLU A 78 -5.14 -5.36 21.13
CA GLU A 78 -6.08 -5.53 22.25
C GLU A 78 -6.69 -4.19 22.68
N ALA A 79 -5.88 -3.14 22.80
CA ALA A 79 -6.37 -1.82 23.20
C ALA A 79 -7.37 -1.23 22.17
N ILE A 80 -7.07 -1.32 20.88
CA ILE A 80 -7.95 -0.80 19.83
C ILE A 80 -9.22 -1.66 19.68
N ASP A 81 -9.11 -2.97 19.86
CA ASP A 81 -10.24 -3.90 19.86
C ASP A 81 -11.20 -3.63 21.03
N HIS A 82 -10.68 -3.36 22.23
CA HIS A 82 -11.49 -2.94 23.38
C HIS A 82 -12.23 -1.61 23.18
N LEU A 83 -11.76 -0.75 22.26
CA LEU A 83 -12.40 0.50 21.89
C LEU A 83 -13.41 0.34 20.74
N ASP A 84 -13.62 -0.88 20.24
CA ASP A 84 -14.43 -1.17 19.04
C ASP A 84 -14.06 -0.26 17.86
N SER A 85 -12.76 0.00 17.73
CA SER A 85 -12.21 0.97 16.78
C SER A 85 -11.57 0.26 15.60
N LYS A 86 -11.69 0.86 14.41
CA LYS A 86 -11.21 0.27 13.17
C LYS A 86 -9.68 0.12 13.19
N PHE A 87 -9.19 -1.07 12.84
CA PHE A 87 -7.76 -1.31 12.64
C PHE A 87 -7.47 -2.18 11.41
N TYR A 88 -6.22 -2.14 10.98
CA TYR A 88 -5.68 -2.98 9.92
C TYR A 88 -4.39 -3.64 10.41
N LEU A 89 -4.33 -4.97 10.36
CA LEU A 89 -3.12 -5.71 10.71
C LEU A 89 -2.14 -5.75 9.54
N LEU A 90 -0.96 -5.18 9.73
CA LEU A 90 0.17 -5.33 8.83
C LEU A 90 1.01 -6.54 9.24
N PRO A 91 1.60 -7.28 8.29
CA PRO A 91 2.46 -8.43 8.60
C PRO A 91 3.80 -8.04 9.24
N TYR A 92 4.12 -6.75 9.32
CA TYR A 92 5.35 -6.17 9.85
C TYR A 92 5.08 -4.75 10.38
N ASP A 93 6.09 -4.09 10.95
CA ASP A 93 5.97 -2.73 11.48
C ASP A 93 5.43 -1.74 10.45
N SER A 94 4.59 -0.82 10.92
CA SER A 94 3.90 0.21 10.14
C SER A 94 4.80 1.38 9.74
N THR A 95 6.07 1.14 9.42
CA THR A 95 6.98 2.18 8.92
C THR A 95 6.65 2.53 7.47
N ALA A 96 6.97 3.76 7.04
CA ALA A 96 6.76 4.18 5.65
C ALA A 96 7.41 3.23 4.62
N GLU A 97 8.60 2.69 4.90
CA GLU A 97 9.32 1.76 4.03
C GLU A 97 8.59 0.42 3.91
N ASN A 98 8.15 -0.14 5.03
CA ASN A 98 7.40 -1.38 5.05
C ASN A 98 6.05 -1.24 4.35
N MET A 99 5.37 -0.12 4.55
CA MET A 99 4.13 0.19 3.83
C MET A 99 4.37 0.35 2.33
N CYS A 100 5.50 0.90 1.89
CA CYS A 100 5.86 0.93 0.46
C CYS A 100 6.00 -0.50 -0.11
N ARG A 101 6.69 -1.40 0.61
CA ARG A 101 6.80 -2.82 0.22
C ARG A 101 5.43 -3.48 0.14
N TYR A 102 4.58 -3.27 1.14
CA TYR A 102 3.24 -3.84 1.19
C TYR A 102 2.39 -3.45 -0.03
N ILE A 103 2.40 -2.17 -0.39
CA ILE A 103 1.64 -1.66 -1.54
C ILE A 103 2.23 -2.18 -2.85
N THR A 104 3.56 -2.27 -2.97
CA THR A 104 4.22 -2.87 -4.12
C THR A 104 3.78 -4.33 -4.30
N ASP A 105 3.85 -5.15 -3.25
CA ASP A 105 3.44 -6.56 -3.29
C ASP A 105 1.94 -6.69 -3.62
N TYR A 106 1.11 -5.84 -3.00
CA TYR A 106 -0.32 -5.78 -3.29
C TYR A 106 -0.58 -5.46 -4.77
N LEU A 107 0.13 -4.49 -5.37
CA LEU A 107 -0.03 -4.13 -6.78
C LEU A 107 0.48 -5.21 -7.72
N LEU A 108 1.60 -5.85 -7.40
CA LEU A 108 2.15 -6.96 -8.20
C LEU A 108 1.21 -8.17 -8.21
N GLN A 109 0.35 -8.33 -7.20
CA GLN A 109 -0.61 -9.43 -7.13
C GLN A 109 -2.00 -9.03 -7.65
N GLN A 110 -2.61 -8.01 -7.05
CA GLN A 110 -3.98 -7.57 -7.35
C GLN A 110 -4.07 -6.78 -8.66
N GLY A 111 -2.97 -6.15 -9.08
CA GLY A 111 -2.85 -5.40 -10.33
C GLY A 111 -2.11 -6.16 -11.43
N ALA A 112 -1.69 -7.41 -11.21
CA ALA A 112 -0.83 -8.18 -12.12
C ALA A 112 -1.30 -8.14 -13.58
N ALA A 113 -2.59 -8.43 -13.80
CA ALA A 113 -3.18 -8.47 -15.14
C ALA A 113 -3.11 -7.12 -15.86
N GLU A 114 -3.35 -6.03 -15.12
CA GLU A 114 -3.30 -4.67 -15.67
C GLU A 114 -1.85 -4.23 -15.94
N LEU A 115 -0.92 -4.55 -15.02
CA LEU A 115 0.51 -4.27 -15.21
C LEU A 115 1.05 -4.99 -16.45
N ALA A 116 0.70 -6.26 -16.63
CA ALA A 116 1.09 -7.05 -17.80
C ALA A 116 0.44 -6.53 -19.09
N ALA A 117 -0.87 -6.28 -19.10
CA ALA A 117 -1.61 -5.79 -20.27
C ALA A 117 -1.05 -4.45 -20.79
N HIS A 118 -0.58 -3.59 -19.88
CA HIS A 118 0.01 -2.30 -20.21
C HIS A 118 1.53 -2.33 -20.39
N ARG A 119 2.17 -3.51 -20.31
CA ARG A 119 3.63 -3.70 -20.43
C ARG A 119 4.41 -2.80 -19.45
N ILE A 120 3.93 -2.70 -18.22
CA ILE A 120 4.57 -1.91 -17.17
C ILE A 120 5.85 -2.63 -16.76
N HIS A 121 7.00 -1.97 -16.93
CA HIS A 121 8.31 -2.53 -16.60
C HIS A 121 8.92 -1.93 -15.32
N THR A 122 8.33 -0.87 -14.78
CA THR A 122 8.73 -0.29 -13.49
C THR A 122 7.48 0.12 -12.71
N LEU A 123 7.47 -0.22 -11.43
CA LEU A 123 6.54 0.31 -10.43
C LEU A 123 7.33 1.13 -9.40
N THR A 124 6.87 2.34 -9.09
CA THR A 124 7.41 3.15 -7.99
C THR A 124 6.30 3.45 -7.00
N VAL A 125 6.53 3.15 -5.73
CA VAL A 125 5.63 3.46 -4.62
C VAL A 125 6.34 4.43 -3.70
N ARG A 126 5.71 5.56 -3.42
CA ARG A 126 6.22 6.56 -2.47
C ARG A 126 5.15 6.87 -1.43
N ILE A 127 5.51 6.81 -0.15
CA ILE A 127 4.65 7.17 0.98
C ILE A 127 5.28 8.33 1.73
N GLN A 128 4.46 9.34 2.01
CA GLN A 128 4.81 10.51 2.80
C GLN A 128 3.92 10.57 4.04
N GLU A 129 4.54 10.61 5.22
CA GLU A 129 3.87 10.69 6.52
C GLU A 129 3.78 12.14 7.04
N THR A 130 4.74 12.99 6.67
CA THR A 130 4.79 14.41 7.04
C THR A 130 5.08 15.28 5.82
N GLU A 131 5.02 16.60 5.92
CA GLU A 131 5.32 17.48 4.78
C GLU A 131 6.76 17.37 4.27
N SER A 132 7.70 16.92 5.11
CA SER A 132 9.14 16.99 4.85
C SER A 132 9.83 15.65 4.62
N CYS A 133 9.17 14.51 4.86
CA CYS A 133 9.78 13.18 4.73
C CYS A 133 8.94 12.19 3.92
N PHE A 134 9.59 11.34 3.14
CA PHE A 134 8.96 10.23 2.43
C PHE A 134 9.88 9.01 2.37
N ALA A 135 9.28 7.82 2.26
CA ALA A 135 9.95 6.61 1.81
C ALA A 135 9.55 6.32 0.35
N GLU A 136 10.45 5.73 -0.42
CA GLU A 136 10.20 5.35 -1.81
C GLU A 136 10.81 3.98 -2.12
N LEU A 137 10.06 3.16 -2.83
CA LEU A 137 10.50 1.89 -3.37
C LEU A 137 10.24 1.86 -4.88
N ARG A 138 11.31 1.73 -5.66
CA ARG A 138 11.27 1.51 -7.11
C ARG A 138 11.59 0.05 -7.42
N THR A 139 10.66 -0.63 -8.05
CA THR A 139 10.72 -2.07 -8.32
C THR A 139 10.62 -2.34 -9.82
N PRO A 140 11.61 -3.02 -10.43
CA PRO A 140 11.48 -3.57 -11.77
C PRO A 140 10.33 -4.57 -11.82
N VAL A 141 9.54 -4.54 -12.89
CA VAL A 141 8.41 -5.43 -13.10
C VAL A 141 8.74 -6.36 -14.25
N ASP A 142 8.83 -7.66 -13.94
CA ASP A 142 8.93 -8.69 -14.96
C ASP A 142 7.53 -9.08 -15.45
N VAL A 143 7.17 -8.54 -16.62
CA VAL A 143 5.87 -8.75 -17.25
C VAL A 143 5.63 -10.21 -17.67
N GLU A 144 6.69 -10.96 -17.98
CA GLU A 144 6.59 -12.36 -18.40
C GLU A 144 6.26 -13.26 -17.20
N THR A 145 6.91 -12.98 -16.07
CA THR A 145 6.65 -13.68 -14.80
C THR A 145 5.27 -13.32 -14.22
N LEU A 146 4.80 -12.08 -14.37
CA LEU A 146 3.45 -11.69 -13.94
C LEU A 146 2.33 -12.38 -14.71
N ALA A 147 2.48 -12.53 -16.04
CA ALA A 147 1.47 -13.16 -16.89
C ALA A 147 1.30 -14.66 -16.60
N SER A 148 2.34 -15.33 -16.11
CA SER A 148 2.33 -16.77 -15.80
C SER A 148 1.79 -17.10 -14.41
N HIS A 149 1.75 -16.14 -13.48
CA HIS A 149 1.31 -16.31 -12.08
C HIS A 149 -0.13 -15.82 -11.80
N LEU A 150 -0.97 -15.66 -12.82
CA LEU A 150 -2.37 -15.25 -12.69
C LEU A 150 -3.29 -16.35 -12.12
N ALA A 151 -2.86 -17.02 -11.04
CA ALA A 151 -3.75 -17.82 -10.21
C ALA A 151 -4.36 -16.91 -9.12
N PRO A 152 -5.67 -16.61 -9.17
CA PRO A 152 -6.31 -15.85 -8.11
C PRO A 152 -6.33 -16.69 -6.82
N GLY A 153 -5.74 -16.18 -5.73
CA GLY A 153 -6.05 -16.68 -4.39
C GLY A 153 -4.93 -16.85 -3.36
N SER A 154 -3.65 -16.59 -3.66
CA SER A 154 -2.57 -16.91 -2.70
C SER A 154 -2.07 -15.74 -1.83
N TRP A 155 -2.79 -14.62 -1.76
CA TRP A 155 -2.40 -13.56 -0.84
C TRP A 155 -2.80 -13.93 0.59
N SER A 156 -1.83 -14.47 1.35
CA SER A 156 -1.99 -14.92 2.73
C SER A 156 -1.82 -13.82 3.78
N ALA A 157 -1.72 -12.56 3.37
CA ALA A 157 -1.91 -11.46 4.31
C ALA A 157 -3.41 -11.16 4.39
N THR A 158 -4.25 -12.14 4.74
CA THR A 158 -5.65 -11.85 5.10
C THR A 158 -5.61 -10.78 6.18
N PRO A 159 -5.96 -9.52 5.89
CA PRO A 159 -6.04 -8.51 6.91
C PRO A 159 -7.32 -8.88 7.61
N MET A 160 -7.22 -9.23 8.89
CA MET A 160 -8.39 -9.17 9.74
C MET A 160 -8.72 -7.69 9.88
N VAL A 161 -9.47 -7.16 8.92
CA VAL A 161 -10.17 -5.91 9.09
C VAL A 161 -11.30 -6.24 10.04
N GLN A 162 -11.24 -5.73 11.25
CA GLN A 162 -12.45 -5.66 12.05
C GLN A 162 -13.31 -4.56 11.43
N ALA A 163 -14.30 -4.99 10.64
CA ALA A 163 -15.33 -4.10 10.15
C ALA A 163 -16.27 -3.77 11.32
N GLN A 164 -16.65 -2.50 11.43
CA GLN A 164 -17.92 -2.14 12.07
C GLN A 164 -19.07 -2.64 11.19
#